data_AF-A0A9X2H8F8-F1
#
_entry.id   AF-A0A9X2H8F8-F1
#
_cell.length_a   1.000
_cell.length_b   1.000
_cell.length_c   1.000
_cell.angle_alpha   90.00
_cell.angle_beta   90.00
_cell.angle_gamma   90.00
#
_symmetry.space_group_name_H-M   'P 1'
#
loop_
_entity.id
_entity.type
_entity.pdbx_description
1 polymer ?
#
loop_
_entity_poly.entity_id
_entity_poly.type
_entity_poly.pdbx_seq_one_letter_code
_entity_poly.pdbx_strand_id
1 'polypeptide(L)'
;MNKLLMTTAATLLALGSTAVAENMIDTAGVTVEGKTATFAKVSSANGGYLVLHEVKDGAPVVPGSIGHVAIPAGESTDVSVEADMDLAADTEYMVMLHDETNGNDTYDFGEGSTDVDTPTMADGKPVVMPFTATMASMDSSAGAGAMMDAGGMKADGAMDSNMSGDAATGQTPN
;
A
#
# COMPACT_ATOMS: atom_id res chain seq x y z
N MET A 1 46.16 -1.41 -68.42
CA MET A 1 45.84 -2.80 -68.00
C MET A 1 46.43 -2.96 -66.60
N ASN A 2 45.77 -3.29 -65.48
CA ASN A 2 44.43 -3.72 -65.06
C ASN A 2 44.22 -3.12 -63.64
N LYS A 3 43.14 -2.41 -63.31
CA LYS A 3 41.82 -2.89 -62.81
C LYS A 3 41.84 -3.91 -61.66
N LEU A 4 41.09 -3.56 -60.59
CA LEU A 4 40.18 -4.35 -59.72
C LEU A 4 40.55 -4.22 -58.22
N LEU A 5 39.88 -3.40 -57.38
CA LEU A 5 38.52 -3.45 -56.77
C LEU A 5 38.38 -4.41 -55.56
N MET A 6 37.88 -3.81 -54.46
CA MET A 6 37.07 -4.39 -53.35
C MET A 6 37.76 -5.36 -52.37
N THR A 7 37.40 -5.46 -51.08
CA THR A 7 36.13 -5.15 -50.41
C THR A 7 36.34 -4.91 -48.90
N THR A 8 35.59 -3.97 -48.36
CA THR A 8 35.39 -3.67 -46.93
C THR A 8 34.62 -4.78 -46.20
N ALA A 9 35.01 -5.09 -44.96
CA ALA A 9 34.10 -5.60 -43.94
C ALA A 9 34.58 -5.10 -42.57
N ALA A 10 34.11 -3.90 -42.18
CA ALA A 10 34.24 -3.42 -40.81
C ALA A 10 33.06 -3.99 -40.02
N THR A 11 33.32 -5.00 -39.20
CA THR A 11 32.35 -5.53 -38.23
C THR A 11 32.10 -4.46 -37.17
N LEU A 12 31.00 -3.72 -37.27
CA LEU A 12 30.53 -2.89 -36.16
C LEU A 12 30.00 -3.81 -35.06
N LEU A 13 30.75 -3.94 -33.96
CA LEU A 13 30.22 -4.38 -32.67
C LEU A 13 29.40 -3.22 -32.10
N ALA A 14 28.08 -3.29 -32.23
CA ALA A 14 27.19 -2.46 -31.44
C ALA A 14 27.24 -2.96 -29.99
N LEU A 15 28.02 -2.29 -29.14
CA LEU A 15 27.90 -2.40 -27.69
C LEU A 15 26.59 -1.69 -27.31
N GLY A 16 25.50 -2.44 -27.30
CA GLY A 16 24.27 -2.01 -26.65
C GLY A 16 24.52 -1.99 -25.15
N SER A 17 24.73 -0.81 -24.58
CA SER A 17 24.69 -0.63 -23.13
C SER A 17 23.28 -0.93 -22.67
N THR A 18 23.04 -2.15 -22.17
CA THR A 18 21.86 -2.42 -21.35
C THR A 18 22.01 -1.56 -20.11
N ALA A 19 21.19 -0.51 -19.99
CA ALA A 19 21.06 0.19 -18.72
C ALA A 19 20.54 -0.83 -17.72
N VAL A 20 21.43 -1.33 -16.86
CA VAL A 20 21.04 -2.08 -15.68
C VAL A 20 20.34 -1.09 -14.77
N ALA A 21 19.09 -1.39 -14.42
CA ALA A 21 18.35 -0.58 -13.47
C ALA A 21 19.08 -0.65 -12.12
N GLU A 22 19.52 0.50 -11.61
CA GLU A 22 20.15 0.55 -10.29
C GLU A 22 19.07 0.39 -9.20
N ASN A 23 19.43 -0.26 -8.09
CA ASN A 23 18.51 -0.48 -6.98
C ASN A 23 18.17 0.87 -6.32
N MET A 24 16.88 1.22 -6.28
CA MET A 24 16.41 2.49 -5.75
C MET A 24 14.99 2.36 -5.20
N ILE A 25 14.71 3.04 -4.10
CA ILE A 25 13.35 3.26 -3.60
C ILE A 25 13.11 4.76 -3.51
N ASP A 26 12.15 5.28 -4.26
CA ASP A 26 11.73 6.68 -4.14
C ASP A 26 10.74 6.82 -2.99
N THR A 27 11.20 7.39 -1.88
CA THR A 27 10.36 7.67 -0.71
C THR A 27 9.84 9.11 -0.69
N ALA A 28 10.14 9.92 -1.72
CA ALA A 28 9.63 11.27 -1.81
C ALA A 28 8.11 11.24 -2.10
N GLY A 29 7.34 11.80 -1.17
CA GLY A 29 5.89 11.91 -1.35
C GLY A 29 5.14 10.60 -1.24
N VAL A 30 5.67 9.62 -0.47
CA VAL A 30 4.90 8.42 -0.13
C VAL A 30 3.57 8.81 0.50
N THR A 31 2.49 8.31 -0.08
CA THR A 31 1.13 8.53 0.41
C THR A 31 0.64 7.27 1.11
N VAL A 32 -0.12 7.46 2.18
CA VAL A 32 -0.69 6.36 2.94
C VAL A 32 -2.21 6.48 3.00
N GLU A 33 -2.90 5.38 2.73
CA GLU A 33 -4.36 5.24 2.79
C GLU A 33 -4.71 4.04 3.67
N GLY A 34 -5.01 4.29 4.95
CA GLY A 34 -5.29 3.24 5.93
C GLY A 34 -4.07 2.34 6.16
N LYS A 35 -4.09 1.15 5.56
CA LYS A 35 -3.00 0.15 5.63
C LYS A 35 -2.05 0.20 4.44
N THR A 36 -2.37 0.95 3.40
CA THR A 36 -1.62 0.90 2.14
C THR A 36 -0.65 2.06 2.04
N ALA A 37 0.63 1.78 1.82
CA ALA A 37 1.64 2.77 1.47
C ALA A 37 1.95 2.71 -0.03
N THR A 38 1.91 3.84 -0.71
CA THR A 38 2.16 3.94 -2.15
C THR A 38 3.46 4.68 -2.43
N PHE A 39 4.36 4.01 -3.15
CA PHE A 39 5.65 4.53 -3.58
C PHE A 39 5.60 4.92 -5.05
N ALA A 40 6.01 6.15 -5.36
CA ALA A 40 5.95 6.67 -6.72
C ALA A 40 6.79 5.85 -7.70
N LYS A 41 7.98 5.42 -7.26
CA LYS A 41 8.91 4.65 -8.08
C LYS A 41 9.81 3.77 -7.23
N VAL A 42 9.99 2.54 -7.71
CA VAL A 42 10.96 1.58 -7.17
C VAL A 42 11.69 0.94 -8.35
N SER A 43 12.99 0.74 -8.19
CA SER A 43 13.85 0.08 -9.18
C SER A 43 14.59 -1.05 -8.50
N SER A 44 14.50 -2.25 -9.08
CA SER A 44 15.23 -3.43 -8.62
C SER A 44 15.99 -4.06 -9.77
N ALA A 45 17.26 -4.37 -9.59
CA ALA A 45 18.08 -5.02 -10.61
C ALA A 45 17.63 -6.46 -10.87
N ASN A 46 17.20 -7.17 -9.82
CA ASN A 46 16.90 -8.61 -9.89
C ASN A 46 15.40 -8.92 -9.81
N GLY A 47 14.58 -7.97 -9.34
CA GLY A 47 13.21 -8.25 -8.91
C GLY A 47 13.19 -8.93 -7.54
N GLY A 48 12.00 -9.05 -6.97
CA GLY A 48 11.80 -9.62 -5.64
C GLY A 48 10.66 -8.92 -4.92
N TYR A 49 10.94 -8.32 -3.78
CA TYR A 49 9.91 -7.77 -2.90
C TYR A 49 10.28 -6.39 -2.36
N LEU A 50 9.26 -5.53 -2.26
CA LEU A 50 9.32 -4.30 -1.48
C LEU A 50 8.61 -4.55 -0.15
N VAL A 51 9.35 -4.41 0.95
CA VAL A 51 8.91 -4.85 2.29
C VAL A 51 8.87 -3.68 3.25
N LEU A 52 7.78 -3.57 4.01
CA LEU A 52 7.61 -2.59 5.08
C LEU A 52 8.07 -3.15 6.42
N HIS A 53 8.75 -2.32 7.20
CA HIS A 53 9.21 -2.61 8.55
C HIS A 53 8.80 -1.49 9.51
N GLU A 54 8.44 -1.89 10.74
CA GLU A 54 8.42 -0.95 11.86
C GLU A 54 9.83 -0.42 12.14
N VAL A 55 9.90 0.79 12.68
CA VAL A 55 11.17 1.39 13.12
C VAL A 55 11.23 1.37 14.64
N LYS A 56 12.37 0.90 15.16
CA LYS A 56 12.70 0.96 16.57
C LYS A 56 14.14 1.45 16.73
N ASP A 57 14.33 2.47 17.56
CA ASP A 57 15.64 3.08 17.81
C ASP A 57 16.35 3.57 16.52
N GLY A 58 15.57 3.99 15.51
CA GLY A 58 16.07 4.47 14.22
C GLY A 58 16.54 3.37 13.25
N ALA A 59 16.22 2.11 13.54
CA ALA A 59 16.54 0.96 12.70
C ALA A 59 15.28 0.13 12.40
N PRO A 60 15.25 -0.62 11.28
CA PRO A 60 14.12 -1.48 10.98
C PRO A 60 14.09 -2.65 11.98
N VAL A 61 12.90 -3.00 12.45
CA VAL A 61 12.70 -4.22 13.24
C VAL A 61 12.82 -5.40 12.29
N VAL A 62 13.95 -6.11 12.32
CA VAL A 62 14.22 -7.32 11.52
C VAL A 62 14.40 -8.54 12.42
N PRO A 63 14.02 -9.75 11.99
CA PRO A 63 13.50 -10.12 10.66
C PRO A 63 11.99 -9.87 10.48
N GLY A 64 11.31 -9.21 11.42
CA GLY A 64 9.88 -8.93 11.29
C GLY A 64 9.59 -7.99 10.11
N SER A 65 8.43 -8.15 9.46
CA SER A 65 7.90 -7.24 8.46
C SER A 65 6.44 -6.95 8.79
N ILE A 66 5.92 -5.82 8.32
CA ILE A 66 4.52 -5.43 8.49
C ILE A 66 3.76 -5.32 7.18
N GLY A 67 4.32 -5.79 6.07
CA GLY A 67 3.70 -5.76 4.75
C GLY A 67 4.73 -5.97 3.65
N HIS A 68 4.31 -6.51 2.51
CA HIS A 68 5.19 -6.73 1.36
C HIS A 68 4.41 -6.75 0.05
N VAL A 69 5.10 -6.51 -1.06
CA VAL A 69 4.56 -6.70 -2.41
C VAL A 69 5.68 -7.17 -3.34
N ALA A 70 5.34 -8.08 -4.26
CA ALA A 70 6.27 -8.52 -5.29
C ALA A 70 6.47 -7.41 -6.33
N ILE A 71 7.72 -7.20 -6.75
CA ILE A 71 8.07 -6.27 -7.81
C ILE A 71 8.98 -6.95 -8.85
N PRO A 72 8.76 -6.70 -10.15
CA PRO A 72 9.63 -7.24 -11.20
C PRO A 72 11.01 -6.57 -11.19
N ALA A 73 11.97 -7.20 -11.87
CA ALA A 73 13.21 -6.53 -12.23
C ALA A 73 12.94 -5.34 -13.16
N GLY A 74 13.70 -4.26 -12.98
CA GLY A 74 13.52 -2.97 -13.65
C GLY A 74 12.78 -1.96 -12.79
N GLU A 75 12.20 -0.96 -13.44
CA GLU A 75 11.44 0.11 -12.80
C GLU A 75 9.97 -0.28 -12.65
N SER A 76 9.42 -0.03 -11.47
CA SER A 76 8.00 -0.13 -11.13
C SER A 76 7.53 1.23 -10.61
N THR A 77 6.36 1.68 -11.07
CA THR A 77 5.72 2.92 -10.60
C THR A 77 4.44 2.61 -9.84
N ASP A 78 4.01 3.55 -8.99
CA ASP A 78 2.76 3.44 -8.24
C ASP A 78 2.65 2.15 -7.42
N VAL A 79 3.77 1.74 -6.81
CA VAL A 79 3.88 0.48 -6.07
C VAL A 79 3.16 0.62 -4.74
N SER A 80 2.08 -0.13 -4.58
CA SER A 80 1.27 -0.13 -3.36
C SER A 80 1.62 -1.34 -2.51
N VAL A 81 2.01 -1.09 -1.26
CA VAL A 81 2.29 -2.13 -0.25
C VAL A 81 1.19 -2.10 0.78
N GLU A 82 0.43 -3.19 0.90
CA GLU A 82 -0.55 -3.35 1.96
C GLU A 82 0.14 -3.85 3.22
N ALA A 83 -0.05 -3.12 4.33
CA ALA A 83 0.46 -3.50 5.62
C ALA A 83 -0.53 -4.41 6.37
N ASP A 84 -0.02 -5.26 7.27
CA ASP A 84 -0.82 -6.12 8.15
C ASP A 84 -1.61 -5.28 9.18
N MET A 85 -1.13 -4.07 9.46
CA MET A 85 -1.68 -3.11 10.43
C MET A 85 -1.93 -1.73 9.81
N ASP A 86 -2.78 -0.94 10.47
CA ASP A 86 -2.97 0.47 10.08
C ASP A 86 -1.68 1.26 10.27
N LEU A 87 -1.33 2.02 9.23
CA LEU A 87 -0.18 2.90 9.25
C LEU A 87 -0.58 4.23 9.87
N ALA A 88 0.12 4.63 10.93
CA ALA A 88 -0.20 5.84 11.68
C ALA A 88 0.37 7.08 10.98
N ALA A 89 -0.42 8.15 10.95
CA ALA A 89 0.01 9.44 10.40
C ALA A 89 1.25 9.97 11.15
N ASP A 90 2.12 10.65 10.42
CA ASP A 90 3.34 11.28 10.96
C ASP A 90 4.28 10.30 11.69
N THR A 91 4.13 9.00 11.43
CA THR A 91 4.97 7.93 11.99
C THR A 91 6.04 7.53 10.98
N GLU A 92 7.24 7.26 11.48
CA GLU A 92 8.37 6.80 10.67
C GLU A 92 8.29 5.28 10.47
N TYR A 93 8.43 4.87 9.21
CA TYR A 93 8.53 3.48 8.79
C TYR A 93 9.76 3.33 7.91
N MET A 94 10.22 2.09 7.74
CA MET A 94 11.28 1.78 6.79
C MET A 94 10.77 0.82 5.73
N VAL A 95 11.20 1.06 4.51
CA VAL A 95 10.97 0.17 3.39
C VAL A 95 12.30 -0.41 2.95
N MET A 96 12.34 -1.72 2.75
CA MET A 96 13.54 -2.46 2.37
C MET A 96 13.27 -3.24 1.09
N LEU A 97 14.24 -3.24 0.19
CA LEU A 97 14.22 -4.08 -1.00
C LEU A 97 14.79 -5.45 -0.66
N HIS A 98 14.11 -6.51 -1.09
CA HIS A 98 14.54 -7.90 -0.96
C HIS A 98 14.61 -8.53 -2.36
N ASP A 99 15.65 -9.32 -2.61
CA ASP A 99 15.78 -10.08 -3.86
C ASP A 99 14.98 -11.38 -3.74
N GLU A 100 14.29 -11.81 -4.81
CA GLU A 100 13.74 -13.17 -4.88
C GLU A 100 14.90 -14.16 -5.14
N THR A 101 15.09 -15.14 -4.25
CA THR A 101 16.30 -15.99 -4.26
C THR A 101 16.03 -17.49 -4.35
N ASN A 102 14.79 -17.93 -4.17
CA ASN A 102 14.42 -19.33 -4.11
C ASN A 102 13.54 -19.77 -5.30
N GLY A 103 13.11 -18.82 -6.14
CA GLY A 103 12.43 -19.03 -7.40
C GLY A 103 10.95 -19.36 -7.25
N ASN A 104 10.32 -18.94 -6.15
CA ASN A 104 8.88 -19.01 -5.97
C ASN A 104 8.23 -17.62 -6.10
N ASP A 105 6.93 -17.53 -5.78
CA ASP A 105 6.15 -16.30 -5.87
C ASP A 105 5.69 -15.82 -4.46
N THR A 106 6.41 -16.20 -3.41
CA THR A 106 6.07 -15.91 -2.01
C THR A 106 7.25 -15.29 -1.27
N TYR A 107 6.98 -14.25 -0.47
CA TYR A 107 7.99 -13.68 0.41
C TYR A 107 8.25 -14.58 1.62
N ASP A 108 9.45 -15.13 1.72
CA ASP A 108 9.82 -16.16 2.72
C ASP A 108 10.85 -15.67 3.77
N PHE A 109 11.26 -14.41 3.73
CA PHE A 109 12.18 -13.86 4.72
C PHE A 109 11.47 -13.56 6.05
N GLY A 110 11.95 -14.13 7.15
CA GLY A 110 11.34 -13.99 8.47
C GLY A 110 12.04 -14.75 9.58
N GLU A 111 11.39 -14.84 10.75
CA GLU A 111 11.93 -15.61 11.89
C GLU A 111 12.09 -17.09 11.51
N GLY A 112 13.32 -17.59 11.56
CA GLY A 112 13.65 -18.97 11.17
C GLY A 112 13.89 -19.19 9.67
N SER A 113 13.77 -18.14 8.85
CA SER A 113 13.99 -18.19 7.40
C SER A 113 14.67 -16.89 6.95
N THR A 114 15.98 -16.77 7.18
CA THR A 114 16.76 -15.54 6.88
C THR A 114 17.73 -15.71 5.71
N ASP A 115 17.77 -16.92 5.13
CA ASP A 115 18.71 -17.32 4.07
C ASP A 115 18.07 -17.31 2.68
N VAL A 116 16.75 -17.06 2.63
CA VAL A 116 15.97 -16.83 1.41
C VAL A 116 15.33 -15.46 1.48
N ASP A 117 15.00 -14.94 0.30
CA ASP A 117 14.54 -13.59 0.01
C ASP A 117 15.31 -12.53 0.78
N THR A 118 16.64 -12.61 0.71
CA THR A 118 17.51 -11.75 1.50
C THR A 118 17.43 -10.30 1.06
N PRO A 119 17.74 -9.33 1.95
CA PRO A 119 17.80 -7.93 1.57
C PRO A 119 18.70 -7.70 0.35
N THR A 120 18.21 -6.93 -0.62
CA THR A 120 19.00 -6.51 -1.76
C THR A 120 20.15 -5.65 -1.28
N MET A 121 21.37 -5.99 -1.70
CA MET A 121 22.60 -5.29 -1.29
C MET A 121 23.07 -4.33 -2.38
N ALA A 122 23.37 -3.09 -2.00
CA ALA A 122 24.08 -2.10 -2.82
C ALA A 122 25.27 -1.56 -2.04
N ASP A 123 26.46 -1.54 -2.65
CA ASP A 123 27.71 -1.10 -2.02
C ASP A 123 28.00 -1.77 -0.65
N GLY A 124 27.60 -3.04 -0.52
CA GLY A 124 27.77 -3.84 0.70
C GLY A 124 26.81 -3.48 1.84
N LYS A 125 25.73 -2.75 1.56
CA LYS A 125 24.70 -2.38 2.54
C LYS A 125 23.30 -2.75 2.01
N PRO A 126 22.34 -3.11 2.89
CA PRO A 126 20.95 -3.29 2.48
C PRO A 126 20.37 -2.01 1.87
N VAL A 127 19.60 -2.15 0.81
CA VAL A 127 18.82 -1.06 0.22
C VAL A 127 17.58 -0.85 1.07
N VAL A 128 17.72 0.05 2.04
CA VAL A 128 16.66 0.43 2.99
C VAL A 128 16.51 1.94 2.99
N MET A 129 15.26 2.42 2.96
CA MET A 129 14.94 3.84 2.98
C MET A 129 13.88 4.12 4.05
N PRO A 130 14.08 5.13 4.92
CA PRO A 130 13.02 5.62 5.79
C PRO A 130 12.00 6.44 5.00
N PHE A 131 10.76 6.44 5.48
CA PHE A 131 9.73 7.39 5.06
C PHE A 131 8.81 7.73 6.22
N THR A 132 8.21 8.92 6.18
CA THR A 132 7.15 9.32 7.11
C THR A 132 5.81 9.09 6.44
N ALA A 133 4.91 8.37 7.11
CA ALA A 133 3.57 8.11 6.62
C ALA A 133 2.76 9.42 6.51
N THR A 134 2.66 9.94 5.28
CA THR A 134 1.83 11.09 4.96
C THR A 134 0.49 10.58 4.49
N MET A 135 -0.57 10.81 5.27
CA MET A 135 -1.91 10.39 4.87
C MET A 135 -2.30 11.10 3.59
N ALA A 136 -2.71 10.32 2.57
CA ALA A 136 -3.47 10.91 1.48
C ALA A 136 -4.68 11.60 2.14
N SER A 137 -4.92 12.87 1.78
CA SER A 137 -6.03 13.62 2.34
C SER A 137 -7.31 12.83 2.06
N MET A 138 -7.82 12.13 3.07
CA MET A 138 -9.11 11.49 3.04
C MET A 138 -10.11 12.62 2.91
N ASP A 139 -10.50 12.96 1.67
CA ASP A 139 -11.65 13.79 1.40
C ASP A 139 -12.79 13.21 2.23
N SER A 140 -13.21 13.98 3.21
CA SER A 140 -14.03 13.54 4.33
C SER A 140 -15.47 13.32 3.86
N SER A 141 -15.69 12.28 3.06
CA SER A 141 -16.96 12.03 2.38
C SER A 141 -17.47 10.58 2.47
N ALA A 142 -16.68 9.61 2.93
CA ALA A 142 -17.15 8.22 3.03
C ALA A 142 -16.80 7.58 4.38
N GLY A 143 -17.80 7.41 5.26
CA GLY A 143 -17.66 6.46 6.37
C GLY A 143 -18.46 6.69 7.65
N ALA A 144 -19.28 7.73 7.78
CA ALA A 144 -20.28 7.78 8.86
C ALA A 144 -21.48 6.87 8.51
N GLY A 145 -21.22 5.56 8.46
CA GLY A 145 -22.25 4.54 8.40
C GLY A 145 -22.99 4.46 9.74
N ALA A 146 -23.98 5.33 9.88
CA ALA A 146 -25.11 5.30 10.81
C ALA A 146 -25.17 4.10 11.78
N MET A 147 -24.54 4.27 12.95
CA MET A 147 -25.01 3.64 14.18
C MET A 147 -26.23 4.42 14.69
N MET A 148 -27.42 4.03 14.23
CA MET A 148 -28.67 4.34 14.92
C MET A 148 -29.39 3.02 15.16
N ASP A 149 -28.88 2.32 16.17
CA ASP A 149 -29.56 1.21 16.83
C ASP A 149 -30.93 1.70 17.34
N ALA A 150 -31.97 1.03 16.86
CA ALA A 150 -33.34 1.41 17.07
C ALA A 150 -33.75 1.18 18.53
N GLY A 151 -33.85 2.29 19.27
CA GLY A 151 -34.95 2.57 20.20
C GLY A 151 -35.35 1.47 21.18
N GLY A 152 -34.70 1.44 22.34
CA GLY A 152 -35.22 0.81 23.55
C GLY A 152 -36.35 1.61 24.22
N MET A 153 -37.49 0.94 24.41
CA MET A 153 -38.49 1.06 25.50
C MET A 153 -39.09 2.44 25.85
N LYS A 154 -40.43 2.54 25.90
CA LYS A 154 -41.23 2.46 27.15
C LYS A 154 -42.74 2.40 26.87
N ALA A 155 -43.41 1.52 27.62
CA ALA A 155 -44.85 1.53 27.84
C ALA A 155 -45.26 2.69 28.76
N ASP A 156 -46.48 3.22 28.57
CA ASP A 156 -47.54 3.36 29.60
C ASP A 156 -48.65 4.29 29.10
N GLY A 157 -49.89 3.95 29.45
CA GLY A 157 -51.10 4.59 28.92
C GLY A 157 -51.52 5.89 29.62
N ALA A 158 -52.35 6.66 28.92
CA ALA A 158 -53.42 7.54 29.39
C ALA A 158 -54.03 8.19 28.13
N MET A 159 -55.28 7.90 27.75
CA MET A 159 -56.45 8.75 28.05
C MET A 159 -56.13 10.25 27.90
N ASP A 160 -56.61 10.92 26.85
CA ASP A 160 -57.84 11.72 26.93
C ASP A 160 -58.15 12.48 25.62
N SER A 161 -59.45 12.54 25.33
CA SER A 161 -60.19 13.51 24.52
C SER A 161 -59.57 14.13 23.25
N ASN A 162 -60.14 13.82 22.08
CA ASN A 162 -60.56 14.92 21.21
C ASN A 162 -61.86 14.60 20.45
N MET A 163 -62.82 15.47 20.72
CA MET A 163 -64.17 15.58 20.20
C MET A 163 -64.15 15.78 18.67
N SER A 164 -64.87 14.95 17.92
CA SER A 164 -65.43 15.35 16.63
C SER A 164 -66.65 14.48 16.34
N GLY A 165 -67.83 15.10 16.37
CA GLY A 165 -69.11 14.40 16.29
C GLY A 165 -70.25 15.41 16.31
N ASP A 166 -70.34 16.13 15.20
CA ASP A 166 -71.40 17.05 14.80
C ASP A 166 -72.81 16.41 14.85
N ALA A 167 -73.80 17.29 14.91
CA ALA A 167 -75.14 17.11 15.46
C ALA A 167 -76.12 16.27 14.62
N ALA A 168 -77.07 15.62 15.34
CA ALA A 168 -78.47 15.32 15.02
C ALA A 168 -78.86 14.10 15.88
N THR A 169 -79.93 14.03 16.69
CA THR A 169 -81.28 14.57 16.60
C THR A 169 -82.01 14.12 17.90
N GLY A 170 -82.96 14.92 18.42
CA GLY A 170 -84.15 14.36 19.09
C GLY A 170 -84.30 14.47 20.62
N GLN A 171 -85.14 15.43 21.03
CA GLN A 171 -86.21 15.32 22.05
C GLN A 171 -85.92 14.81 23.48
N THR A 172 -85.87 15.75 24.44
CA THR A 172 -86.84 16.06 25.54
C THR A 172 -87.74 14.93 26.15
N PRO A 173 -88.29 15.10 27.36
CA PRO A 173 -87.69 14.75 28.67
C PRO A 173 -88.64 13.89 29.55
N ASN A 174 -88.13 13.34 30.65
CA ASN A 174 -88.82 13.30 31.96
C ASN A 174 -87.80 13.01 33.06
#